data_AF-A0A7J9ZGP4-F1
#
_entry.id   AF-A0A7J9ZGP4-F1
#
_cell.length_a   1.000
_cell.length_b   1.000
_cell.length_c   1.000
_cell.angle_alpha   90.00
_cell.angle_beta   90.00
_cell.angle_gamma   90.00
#
_symmetry.space_group_name_H-M   'P 1'
#
loop_
_entity.id
_entity.type
_entity.pdbx_description
1 polymer ?
#
loop_
_entity_poly.entity_id
_entity_poly.type
_entity_poly.pdbx_seq_one_letter_code
_entity_poly.pdbx_strand_id
1 'polypeptide(L)'
;MRMICAFALVSGLMLAGCGNSGPTAAEVSDATAKAGTKALQFSGHLPKGPLRCATPAAPSGTMTVRCTGTTKDGEPITVAARLSKLTAERPTEELAISVDGEEVLRRWCVTTCPQPTSTGTGKPR
;
A
#
# COMPACT_ATOMS: atom_id res chain seq x y z
N MET A 1 -29.13 -28.28 47.39
CA MET A 1 -28.34 -29.44 46.91
C MET A 1 -28.82 -29.73 45.49
N ARG A 2 -28.05 -29.63 44.39
CA ARG A 2 -26.64 -29.94 44.08
C ARG A 2 -26.16 -28.92 43.03
N MET A 3 -25.14 -28.10 43.28
CA MET A 3 -23.70 -28.32 43.03
C MET A 3 -23.36 -28.55 41.54
N ILE A 4 -23.09 -27.45 40.83
CA ILE A 4 -22.30 -27.43 39.58
C ILE A 4 -21.31 -26.26 39.70
N CYS A 5 -20.16 -26.55 40.31
CA CYS A 5 -18.96 -25.72 40.21
C CYS A 5 -18.03 -26.40 39.22
N ALA A 6 -18.00 -25.93 37.98
CA ALA A 6 -16.86 -26.09 37.08
C ALA A 6 -17.19 -25.39 35.76
N PHE A 7 -16.89 -24.11 35.65
CA PHE A 7 -16.17 -23.64 34.47
C PHE A 7 -15.26 -22.52 34.92
N ALA A 8 -14.00 -22.92 35.08
CA ALA A 8 -12.89 -22.09 35.44
C ALA A 8 -12.76 -20.92 34.47
N LEU A 9 -12.49 -19.75 35.03
CA LEU A 9 -11.72 -18.68 34.41
C LEU A 9 -12.13 -18.31 32.98
N VAL A 10 -13.24 -17.55 32.87
CA VAL A 10 -13.31 -16.51 31.85
C VAL A 10 -12.39 -15.39 32.30
N SER A 11 -11.08 -15.63 32.14
CA SER A 11 -10.08 -14.58 32.16
C SER A 11 -10.47 -13.55 31.13
N GLY A 12 -10.63 -12.32 31.58
CA GLY A 12 -11.00 -11.18 30.76
C GLY A 12 -10.17 -11.13 29.50
N LEU A 13 -10.81 -11.44 28.37
CA LEU A 13 -10.43 -10.85 27.11
C LEU A 13 -10.80 -9.38 27.26
N MET A 14 -9.89 -8.60 27.85
CA MET A 14 -9.78 -7.18 27.61
C MET A 14 -9.67 -7.05 26.10
N LEU A 15 -10.81 -6.84 25.44
CA LEU A 15 -10.83 -6.37 24.07
C LEU A 15 -9.92 -5.15 24.06
N ALA A 16 -8.73 -5.33 23.49
CA ALA A 16 -7.87 -4.25 23.11
C ALA A 16 -8.78 -3.27 22.36
N GLY A 17 -9.08 -2.15 23.03
CA GLY A 17 -9.87 -1.10 22.44
C GLY A 17 -9.24 -0.79 21.10
N CYS A 18 -10.05 -0.85 20.05
CA CYS A 18 -9.70 -0.50 18.69
C CYS A 18 -9.19 0.95 18.69
N GLY A 19 -7.89 1.12 18.90
CA GLY A 19 -7.21 2.33 18.52
C GLY A 19 -7.25 2.36 17.01
N ASN A 20 -8.00 3.30 16.44
CA ASN A 20 -7.99 3.66 15.03
C ASN A 20 -6.58 4.17 14.66
N SER A 21 -5.65 3.22 14.61
CA SER A 21 -4.26 3.43 14.28
C SER A 21 -4.25 3.55 12.77
N GLY A 22 -3.87 4.73 12.26
CA GLY A 22 -3.70 4.92 10.83
C GLY A 22 -2.78 3.85 10.21
N PRO A 23 -2.74 3.74 8.88
CA PRO A 23 -1.99 2.69 8.20
C PRO A 23 -0.51 2.71 8.61
N THR A 24 0.04 1.56 8.92
CA THR A 24 1.45 1.40 9.27
C THR A 24 2.34 1.53 8.05
N ALA A 25 3.62 1.89 8.25
CA ALA A 25 4.59 1.99 7.17
C ALA A 25 4.76 0.67 6.39
N ALA A 26 4.61 -0.47 7.05
CA ALA A 26 4.67 -1.78 6.42
C ALA A 26 3.46 -2.03 5.49
N GLU A 27 2.25 -1.70 5.95
CA GLU A 27 1.03 -1.82 5.14
C GLU A 27 1.08 -0.90 3.91
N VAL A 28 1.51 0.36 4.10
CA VAL A 28 1.68 1.29 2.97
C VAL A 28 2.76 0.80 2.03
N SER A 29 3.86 0.24 2.53
CA SER A 29 4.94 -0.32 1.71
C SER A 29 4.47 -1.49 0.84
N ASP A 30 3.74 -2.43 1.42
CA ASP A 30 3.15 -3.55 0.69
C ASP A 30 2.13 -3.08 -0.36
N ALA A 31 1.23 -2.18 0.02
CA ALA A 31 0.24 -1.60 -0.88
C ALA A 31 0.91 -0.86 -2.05
N THR A 32 1.94 -0.07 -1.77
CA THR A 32 2.73 0.67 -2.78
C THR A 32 3.43 -0.29 -3.73
N ALA A 33 4.07 -1.34 -3.22
CA ALA A 33 4.74 -2.34 -4.04
C ALA A 33 3.76 -3.07 -4.97
N LYS A 34 2.59 -3.48 -4.45
CA LYS A 34 1.54 -4.15 -5.22
C LYS A 34 0.94 -3.24 -6.28
N ALA A 35 0.55 -2.02 -5.89
CA ALA A 35 -0.01 -1.04 -6.81
C ALA A 35 0.98 -0.66 -7.91
N GLY A 36 2.24 -0.40 -7.53
CA GLY A 36 3.35 -0.13 -8.44
C GLY A 36 3.58 -1.27 -9.43
N THR A 37 3.75 -2.49 -8.92
CA THR A 37 3.95 -3.69 -9.76
C THR A 37 2.81 -3.89 -10.75
N LYS A 38 1.57 -3.73 -10.31
CA LYS A 38 0.40 -3.89 -11.19
C LYS A 38 0.39 -2.80 -12.27
N ALA A 39 0.57 -1.54 -11.90
CA ALA A 39 0.60 -0.45 -12.87
C ALA A 39 1.71 -0.62 -13.91
N LEU A 40 2.90 -1.04 -13.47
CA LEU A 40 4.04 -1.37 -14.34
C LEU A 40 3.74 -2.52 -15.31
N GLN A 41 3.02 -3.56 -14.85
CA GLN A 41 2.55 -4.63 -15.74
C GLN A 41 1.55 -4.13 -16.79
N PHE A 42 0.62 -3.25 -16.40
CA PHE A 42 -0.34 -2.66 -17.33
C PHE A 42 0.30 -1.71 -18.35
N SER A 43 1.39 -1.02 -17.99
CA SER A 43 2.13 -0.14 -18.88
C SER A 43 3.23 -0.84 -19.68
N GLY A 44 3.42 -2.16 -19.51
CA GLY A 44 4.43 -2.94 -20.23
C GLY A 44 5.84 -2.93 -19.63
N HIS A 45 6.10 -2.17 -18.55
CA HIS A 45 7.40 -2.08 -17.88
C HIS A 45 7.57 -3.18 -16.82
N LEU A 46 7.63 -4.44 -17.25
CA LEU A 46 7.64 -5.59 -16.33
C LEU A 46 8.85 -5.54 -15.37
N PRO A 47 8.65 -5.55 -14.04
CA PRO A 47 9.75 -5.64 -13.09
C PRO A 47 10.49 -6.98 -13.22
N LYS A 48 11.83 -6.95 -13.08
CA LYS A 48 12.68 -8.14 -13.03
C LYS A 48 12.46 -8.97 -11.75
N GLY A 49 11.97 -8.34 -10.69
CA GLY A 49 11.74 -8.96 -9.39
C GLY A 49 10.90 -8.07 -8.47
N PRO A 50 10.77 -8.43 -7.18
CA PRO A 50 10.02 -7.63 -6.22
C PRO A 50 10.68 -6.26 -6.02
N LEU A 51 9.84 -5.23 -5.89
CA LEU A 51 10.31 -3.89 -5.55
C LEU A 51 10.84 -3.86 -4.10
N ARG A 52 11.85 -3.05 -3.86
CA ARG A 52 12.46 -2.82 -2.54
C ARG A 52 11.95 -1.52 -1.97
N CYS A 53 11.16 -1.60 -0.91
CA CYS A 53 10.54 -0.43 -0.30
C CYS A 53 11.32 0.07 0.91
N ALA A 54 11.43 1.39 1.01
CA ALA A 54 11.92 2.11 2.16
C ALA A 54 10.90 3.19 2.54
N THR A 55 10.76 3.44 3.84
CA THR A 55 9.97 4.56 4.35
C THR A 55 10.96 5.63 4.82
N PRO A 56 11.36 6.59 3.96
CA PRO A 56 12.20 7.69 4.41
C PRO A 56 11.55 8.43 5.59
N ALA A 57 12.37 8.96 6.48
CA ALA A 57 11.89 9.77 7.60
C ALA A 57 11.02 10.92 7.06
N ALA A 58 9.79 10.99 7.54
CA ALA A 58 8.81 11.97 7.09
C ALA A 58 8.39 12.86 8.27
N PRO A 59 8.05 14.14 8.02
CA PRO A 59 7.51 15.03 9.04
C PRO A 59 6.18 14.50 9.59
N SER A 60 5.86 14.85 10.83
CA SER A 60 4.62 14.43 11.50
C SER A 60 3.39 14.67 10.63
N GLY A 61 2.55 13.64 10.49
CA GLY A 61 1.30 13.71 9.71
C GLY A 61 1.47 13.46 8.20
N THR A 62 2.68 13.17 7.73
CA THR A 62 2.96 12.65 6.39
C THR A 62 3.73 11.34 6.50
N MET A 63 3.42 10.39 5.63
CA MET A 63 4.19 9.18 5.42
C MET A 63 4.58 9.10 3.94
N THR A 64 5.84 8.85 3.67
CA THR A 64 6.32 8.63 2.31
C THR A 64 6.96 7.25 2.24
N VAL A 65 6.55 6.47 1.25
CA VAL A 65 7.16 5.19 0.90
C VAL A 65 7.77 5.33 -0.47
N ARG A 66 8.99 4.83 -0.63
CA ARG A 66 9.66 4.72 -1.93
C ARG A 66 10.03 3.26 -2.15
N CYS A 67 9.49 2.67 -3.21
CA CYS A 67 9.84 1.34 -3.68
C CYS A 67 10.67 1.44 -4.97
N THR A 68 11.81 0.78 -5.03
CA THR A 68 12.70 0.79 -6.21
C THR A 68 12.88 -0.61 -6.78
N GLY A 69 13.23 -0.67 -8.06
CA GLY A 69 13.51 -1.92 -8.75
C GLY A 69 14.12 -1.68 -10.12
N THR A 70 14.05 -2.70 -10.97
CA THR A 70 14.54 -2.63 -12.34
C THR A 70 13.56 -3.38 -13.24
N THR A 71 13.31 -2.88 -14.45
CA THR A 71 12.54 -3.60 -15.47
C THR A 71 13.33 -4.82 -15.95
N LYS A 72 12.66 -5.74 -16.67
CA LYS A 72 13.34 -6.86 -17.33
C LYS A 72 14.38 -6.39 -18.35
N ASP A 73 14.16 -5.22 -18.94
CA ASP A 73 15.02 -4.60 -19.95
C ASP A 73 16.18 -3.78 -19.34
N GLY A 74 16.23 -3.68 -18.00
CA GLY A 74 17.33 -3.04 -17.28
C GLY A 74 17.08 -1.58 -16.86
N GLU A 75 15.89 -1.04 -17.12
CA GLU A 75 15.55 0.35 -16.78
C GLU A 75 15.25 0.46 -15.27
N PRO A 76 15.73 1.52 -14.59
CA PRO A 76 15.46 1.70 -13.18
C PRO A 76 13.99 2.10 -12.94
N ILE A 77 13.37 1.49 -11.93
CA ILE A 77 11.99 1.75 -11.52
C ILE A 77 12.00 2.49 -10.20
N THR A 78 11.18 3.55 -10.10
CA THR A 78 10.84 4.20 -8.83
C THR A 78 9.32 4.28 -8.69
N VAL A 79 8.80 3.78 -7.58
CA VAL A 79 7.40 3.93 -7.17
C VAL A 79 7.38 4.67 -5.86
N ALA A 80 6.71 5.80 -5.80
CA ALA A 80 6.58 6.61 -4.59
C ALA A 80 5.11 6.70 -4.19
N ALA A 81 4.82 6.41 -2.92
CA ALA A 81 3.55 6.72 -2.31
C ALA A 81 3.73 7.81 -1.25
N ARG A 82 2.81 8.75 -1.22
CA ARG A 82 2.73 9.79 -0.20
C ARG A 82 1.33 9.78 0.41
N LEU A 83 1.28 9.58 1.71
CA LEU A 83 0.08 9.74 2.51
C LEU A 83 0.24 10.98 3.38
N SER A 84 -0.76 11.84 3.39
CA SER A 84 -0.81 13.05 4.22
C SER A 84 -2.10 13.07 5.02
N LYS A 85 -2.12 13.80 6.13
CA LYS A 85 -3.27 13.86 7.04
C LYS A 85 -3.65 12.48 7.59
N LEU A 86 -2.66 11.71 8.05
CA LEU A 86 -2.82 10.33 8.53
C LEU A 86 -3.85 10.15 9.66
N THR A 87 -4.18 11.21 10.39
CA THR A 87 -5.17 11.20 11.47
C THR A 87 -6.57 11.62 11.02
N ALA A 88 -6.75 12.04 9.76
CA ALA A 88 -8.07 12.34 9.21
C ALA A 88 -8.82 11.04 8.87
N GLU A 89 -10.16 11.08 8.94
CA GLU A 89 -11.02 9.96 8.48
C GLU A 89 -10.70 9.51 7.05
N ARG A 90 -10.21 10.44 6.20
CA ARG A 90 -9.75 10.15 4.85
C ARG A 90 -8.37 10.79 4.62
N PRO A 91 -7.28 10.04 4.79
CA PRO A 91 -5.95 10.55 4.46
C PRO A 91 -5.86 10.86 2.97
N THR A 92 -5.07 11.89 2.63
CA THR A 92 -4.77 12.19 1.23
C THR A 92 -3.69 11.23 0.76
N GLU A 93 -3.95 10.49 -0.31
CA GLU A 93 -3.03 9.50 -0.88
C GLU A 93 -2.58 9.94 -2.28
N GLU A 94 -1.30 9.79 -2.58
CA GLU A 94 -0.72 10.00 -3.91
C GLU A 94 0.25 8.86 -4.23
N LEU A 95 0.15 8.31 -5.44
CA LEU A 95 1.04 7.31 -6.00
C LEU A 95 1.65 7.87 -7.29
N ALA A 96 2.97 7.90 -7.35
CA ALA A 96 3.73 8.26 -8.55
C ALA A 96 4.65 7.10 -8.94
N ILE A 97 4.74 6.82 -10.23
CA ILE A 97 5.59 5.77 -10.79
C ILE A 97 6.43 6.39 -11.89
N SER A 98 7.73 6.13 -11.82
CA SER A 98 8.69 6.53 -12.83
C SER A 98 9.51 5.35 -13.31
N VAL A 99 9.80 5.31 -14.60
CA VAL A 99 10.71 4.36 -15.24
C VAL A 99 11.77 5.18 -15.97
N ASP A 100 13.04 4.89 -15.75
CA ASP A 100 14.18 5.66 -16.27
C ASP A 100 14.11 7.17 -15.98
N GLY A 101 13.47 7.54 -14.87
CA GLY A 101 13.26 8.94 -14.48
C GLY A 101 12.07 9.63 -15.15
N GLU A 102 11.41 8.99 -16.11
CA GLU A 102 10.17 9.49 -16.72
C GLU A 102 8.96 9.03 -15.90
N GLU A 103 8.05 9.96 -15.57
CA GLU A 103 6.78 9.62 -14.90
C GLU A 103 5.83 8.93 -15.89
N VAL A 104 5.65 7.62 -15.69
CA VAL A 104 4.74 6.81 -16.51
C VAL A 104 3.32 6.80 -15.95
N LEU A 105 3.16 7.13 -14.65
CA LEU A 105 1.86 7.10 -13.99
C LEU A 105 1.83 7.94 -12.72
N ARG A 106 0.75 8.70 -12.54
CA ARG A 106 0.40 9.37 -11.29
C ARG A 106 -1.07 9.18 -10.96
N ARG A 107 -1.39 8.88 -9.70
CA ARG A 107 -2.76 8.65 -9.21
C ARG A 107 -2.93 9.18 -7.78
N TRP A 108 -4.16 9.54 -7.41
CA TRP A 108 -4.51 10.01 -6.06
C TRP A 108 -5.22 8.93 -5.23
N CYS A 109 -4.70 7.71 -5.30
CA CYS A 109 -5.10 6.58 -4.47
C CYS A 109 -3.86 5.70 -4.27
N VAL A 110 -3.73 5.08 -3.10
CA VAL A 110 -2.67 4.09 -2.82
C VAL A 110 -3.30 2.82 -2.26
N THR A 111 -3.89 2.91 -1.06
CA THR A 111 -4.56 1.78 -0.40
C THR A 111 -5.97 1.53 -0.94
N THR A 112 -6.61 2.59 -1.46
CA THR A 112 -8.01 2.58 -1.92
C THR A 112 -8.17 2.42 -3.44
N CYS A 113 -7.08 2.21 -4.19
CA CYS A 113 -7.20 2.16 -5.65
C CYS A 113 -8.09 1.00 -6.13
N PRO A 114 -9.13 1.28 -6.95
CA PRO A 114 -9.83 0.22 -7.65
C PRO A 114 -8.82 -0.54 -8.49
N GLN A 115 -8.76 -1.85 -8.27
CA GLN A 115 -7.92 -2.75 -9.04
C GLN A 115 -8.30 -2.60 -10.52
N PRO A 116 -7.35 -2.38 -11.45
CA PRO A 116 -7.69 -2.50 -12.86
C PRO A 116 -8.17 -3.94 -13.06
N THR A 117 -9.47 -4.07 -13.30
CA THR A 117 -10.13 -5.33 -13.59
C THR A 117 -9.63 -5.74 -14.96
N SER A 118 -8.98 -6.90 -15.05
CA SER A 118 -8.56 -7.52 -16.29
C SER A 118 -9.76 -8.03 -17.09
N THR A 119 -10.76 -7.18 -17.31
CA THR A 119 -11.88 -7.44 -18.21
C THR A 119 -11.63 -6.60 -19.44
N GLY A 120 -10.78 -7.12 -20.33
CA GLY A 120 -10.53 -6.51 -21.62
C GLY A 120 -11.81 -6.49 -22.44
N THR A 121 -12.34 -5.30 -22.72
CA THR A 121 -12.77 -4.88 -24.07
C THR A 121 -13.00 -3.38 -24.06
N GLY A 122 -11.99 -2.63 -24.50
CA GLY A 122 -12.07 -1.17 -24.57
C GLY A 122 -10.91 -0.62 -25.40
N LYS A 123 -11.01 -0.80 -26.71
CA LYS A 123 -10.14 -0.18 -27.71
C LYS A 123 -10.09 1.35 -27.49
N PRO A 124 -8.92 2.00 -27.47
CA PRO A 124 -8.86 3.46 -27.44
C PRO A 124 -9.42 4.00 -28.76
N ARG A 125 -10.31 4.99 -28.66
CA ARG A 125 -10.92 5.69 -29.78
C ARG A 125 -10.16 6.99 -30.03
#